data_AF-A0A0P6X3X5-F1
#
_entry.id   AF-A0A0P6X3X5-F1
#
_cell.length_a   1.000
_cell.length_b   1.000
_cell.length_c   1.000
_cell.angle_alpha   90.00
_cell.angle_beta   90.00
_cell.angle_gamma   90.00
#
_symmetry.space_group_name_H-M   'P 1'
#
loop_
_entity.id
_entity.type
_entity.pdbx_description
1 polymer ?
#
loop_
_entity_poly.entity_id
_entity_poly.type
_entity_poly.pdbx_seq_one_letter_code
_entity_poly.pdbx_strand_id
1 'polypeptide(L)'
;MPKAALRPCRYPGCPELVIEGYCDDHKPFPQKRQSDYQRLYDRRWQKRREQWLTHHPWCEECLQQGFYIPATEVHHLVPHRGNIEIFLNSPLESLCKSCHSRKTLEEIKGRGAEKVLNGRVSSAGGHPREKKSQREES
;
A
#
# COMPACT_ATOMS: atom_id res chain seq x y z
N MET A 1 -36.08 2.71 -31.05
CA MET A 1 -35.78 3.39 -29.77
C MET A 1 -35.07 4.69 -30.09
N PRO A 2 -35.61 5.88 -29.74
CA PRO A 2 -34.90 7.14 -29.98
C PRO A 2 -33.65 7.20 -29.10
N LYS A 3 -32.54 7.71 -29.66
CA LYS A 3 -31.31 7.97 -28.89
C LYS A 3 -31.50 9.23 -28.05
N ALA A 4 -30.96 9.23 -26.83
CA ALA A 4 -30.99 10.42 -25.98
C ALA A 4 -30.26 11.59 -26.66
N ALA A 5 -30.83 12.80 -26.55
CA ALA A 5 -30.17 14.01 -27.00
C ALA A 5 -28.94 14.32 -26.13
N LEU A 6 -27.85 14.75 -26.76
CA LEU A 6 -26.65 15.19 -26.06
C LEU A 6 -26.93 16.46 -25.23
N ARG A 7 -26.27 16.58 -24.08
CA ARG A 7 -26.41 17.69 -23.15
C ARG A 7 -25.03 18.25 -22.80
N PRO A 8 -24.91 19.53 -22.45
CA PRO A 8 -23.65 20.07 -21.94
C PRO A 8 -23.17 19.32 -20.70
N CYS A 9 -21.84 19.20 -20.57
CA CYS A 9 -21.16 18.73 -19.39
C CYS A 9 -21.66 19.47 -18.14
N ARG A 10 -21.83 18.76 -17.01
CA ARG A 10 -22.28 19.36 -15.75
C ARG A 10 -21.27 20.28 -15.08
N TYR A 11 -20.04 20.35 -15.59
CA TYR A 11 -19.03 21.26 -15.06
C TYR A 11 -19.36 22.72 -15.44
N PRO A 12 -19.38 23.67 -14.48
CA PRO A 12 -19.71 25.06 -14.76
C PRO A 12 -18.86 25.67 -15.88
N GLY A 13 -19.51 26.14 -16.95
CA GLY A 13 -18.83 26.79 -18.07
C GLY A 13 -18.19 25.85 -19.11
N CYS A 14 -18.35 24.53 -18.99
CA CYS A 14 -17.87 23.59 -20.00
C CYS A 14 -18.91 23.38 -21.13
N PRO A 15 -18.57 23.70 -22.40
CA PRO A 15 -19.51 23.55 -23.52
C PRO A 15 -19.59 22.13 -24.10
N GLU A 16 -18.75 21.20 -23.61
CA GLU A 16 -18.61 19.85 -24.17
C GLU A 16 -19.92 19.05 -24.09
N LEU A 17 -20.29 18.36 -25.17
CA LEU A 17 -21.56 17.63 -25.28
C LEU A 17 -21.40 16.17 -24.89
N VAL A 18 -22.13 15.75 -23.86
CA VAL A 18 -22.11 14.40 -23.32
C VAL A 18 -23.50 13.76 -23.36
N ILE A 19 -23.55 12.43 -23.36
CA ILE A 19 -24.82 11.69 -23.20
C ILE A 19 -25.36 11.93 -21.78
N GLU A 20 -24.49 11.91 -20.78
CA GLU A 20 -24.80 12.18 -19.38
C GLU A 20 -23.56 12.62 -18.58
N GLY A 21 -23.77 13.38 -17.50
CA GLY A 21 -22.74 13.65 -16.49
C GLY A 21 -21.65 14.66 -16.92
N TYR A 22 -20.39 14.21 -16.89
CA TYR A 22 -19.20 15.02 -17.12
C TYR A 22 -18.42 14.49 -18.33
N CYS A 23 -17.74 15.39 -19.07
CA CYS A 23 -16.80 15.01 -20.13
C CYS A 23 -15.51 14.42 -19.54
N ASP A 24 -14.64 13.84 -20.38
CA ASP A 24 -13.42 13.17 -19.92
C ASP A 24 -12.50 14.07 -19.09
N ASP A 25 -12.43 15.37 -19.41
CA ASP A 25 -11.63 16.36 -18.66
C ASP A 25 -12.21 16.69 -17.29
N HIS A 26 -13.51 16.49 -17.09
CA HIS A 26 -14.23 16.82 -15.86
C HIS A 26 -14.76 15.60 -15.12
N LYS A 27 -14.41 14.38 -15.58
CA LYS A 27 -14.73 13.17 -14.83
C LYS A 27 -13.99 13.23 -13.50
N PRO A 28 -14.69 13.08 -12.36
CA PRO A 28 -14.00 13.00 -11.08
C PRO A 28 -13.03 11.83 -11.14
N PHE A 29 -11.80 12.05 -10.68
CA PHE A 29 -10.84 10.97 -10.57
C PHE A 29 -11.47 9.83 -9.76
N PRO A 30 -11.37 8.57 -10.22
CA PRO A 30 -11.91 7.45 -9.48
C PRO A 30 -11.30 7.46 -8.09
N GLN A 31 -12.13 7.63 -7.06
CA GLN A 31 -11.63 7.57 -5.69
C GLN A 31 -11.02 6.19 -5.48
N LYS A 32 -9.74 6.15 -5.09
CA LYS A 32 -9.08 4.90 -4.73
C LYS A 32 -9.90 4.28 -3.60
N ARG A 33 -10.60 3.18 -3.89
CA ARG A 33 -11.25 2.39 -2.85
C ARG A 33 -10.15 1.93 -1.90
N GLN A 34 -10.30 2.25 -0.61
CA GLN A 34 -9.39 1.71 0.41
C GLN A 34 -9.37 0.20 0.31
N SER A 35 -8.18 -0.39 0.34
CA SER A 35 -8.06 -1.85 0.36
C SER A 35 -8.69 -2.40 1.64
N ASP A 36 -9.13 -3.65 1.61
CA ASP A 36 -9.66 -4.31 2.81
C ASP A 36 -8.63 -4.31 3.96
N TYR A 37 -7.34 -4.29 3.62
CA TYR A 37 -6.25 -4.12 4.58
C TYR A 37 -6.26 -2.73 5.25
N GLN A 38 -6.47 -1.64 4.50
CA GLN A 38 -6.56 -0.30 5.08
C GLN A 38 -7.76 -0.13 6.01
N ARG A 39 -8.86 -0.82 5.73
CA ARG A 39 -10.06 -0.81 6.58
C ARG A 39 -9.84 -1.42 7.96
N LEU A 40 -8.84 -2.29 8.12
CA LEU A 40 -8.49 -2.86 9.42
C LEU A 40 -7.91 -1.80 10.38
N TYR A 41 -7.25 -0.76 9.84
CA TYR A 41 -6.61 0.30 10.63
C TYR A 41 -7.62 1.40 11.02
N ASP A 42 -8.70 0.99 11.68
CA ASP A 42 -9.80 1.87 12.10
C ASP A 42 -9.60 2.43 13.53
N ARG A 43 -10.66 3.07 14.07
CA ARG A 43 -10.65 3.60 15.45
C ARG A 43 -10.52 2.52 16.52
N ARG A 44 -10.98 1.28 16.26
CA ARG A 44 -10.86 0.16 17.21
C ARG A 44 -9.39 -0.22 17.36
N TRP A 45 -8.68 -0.28 16.23
CA TRP A 45 -7.23 -0.48 16.22
C TRP A 45 -6.48 0.62 16.98
N GLN A 46 -6.80 1.89 16.69
CA GLN A 46 -6.15 3.02 17.36
C GLN A 46 -6.28 2.93 18.89
N LYS A 47 -7.51 2.69 19.38
CA LYS A 47 -7.78 2.52 20.81
C LYS A 47 -7.01 1.34 21.41
N ARG A 48 -7.01 0.20 20.72
CA ARG A 48 -6.28 -1.01 21.16
C ARG A 48 -4.77 -0.73 21.29
N ARG A 49 -4.20 -0.09 20.27
CA ARG A 49 -2.78 0.28 20.23
C ARG A 49 -2.41 1.22 21.37
N GLU A 50 -3.21 2.26 21.61
CA GLU A 50 -2.96 3.24 22.68
C GLU A 50 -3.00 2.58 24.07
N GLN A 51 -4.01 1.74 24.32
CA GLN A 51 -4.12 0.97 25.56
C GLN A 51 -2.91 0.05 25.76
N TRP A 52 -2.50 -0.66 24.70
CA TRP A 52 -1.34 -1.54 24.75
C TRP A 52 -0.05 -0.77 25.10
N LEU A 53 0.25 0.32 24.38
CA LEU A 53 1.46 1.11 24.61
C LEU A 53 1.49 1.80 25.99
N THR A 54 0.33 2.07 26.58
CA THR A 54 0.24 2.59 27.96
C THR A 54 0.72 1.55 28.98
N HIS A 55 0.37 0.28 28.79
CA HIS A 55 0.79 -0.81 29.68
C HIS A 55 2.19 -1.36 29.35
N HIS A 56 2.62 -1.22 28.10
CA HIS A 56 3.90 -1.72 27.58
C HIS A 56 4.72 -0.57 26.97
N PRO A 57 5.25 0.35 27.80
CA PRO A 57 5.88 1.59 27.33
C PRO A 57 7.30 1.41 26.78
N TRP A 58 7.90 0.23 26.93
CA TRP A 58 9.29 -0.05 26.55
C TRP A 58 9.37 -0.98 25.35
N CYS A 59 10.38 -0.78 24.52
CA CYS A 59 10.71 -1.69 23.42
C CYS A 59 11.19 -3.03 23.99
N GLU A 60 10.45 -4.10 23.71
CA GLU A 60 10.70 -5.43 24.27
C GLU A 60 12.06 -6.00 23.80
N GLU A 61 12.42 -5.81 22.53
CA GLU A 61 13.72 -6.25 21.99
C GLU A 61 14.91 -5.49 22.59
N CYS A 62 14.75 -4.18 22.83
CA CYS A 62 15.79 -3.39 23.47
C CYS A 62 15.92 -3.75 24.95
N LEU A 63 14.79 -4.00 25.62
CA LEU A 63 14.76 -4.39 27.02
C LEU A 63 15.45 -5.74 27.25
N GLN A 64 15.27 -6.71 26.34
CA GLN A 64 16.00 -7.99 26.34
C GLN A 64 17.52 -7.82 26.25
N GLN A 65 17.98 -6.72 25.64
CA GLN A 65 19.39 -6.35 25.55
C GLN A 65 19.86 -5.45 26.70
N GLY A 66 18.99 -5.15 27.67
CA GLY A 66 19.29 -4.29 28.81
C GLY A 66 19.10 -2.79 28.57
N PHE A 67 18.51 -2.39 27.43
CA PHE A 67 18.27 -0.99 27.09
C PHE A 67 16.81 -0.58 27.29
N TYR A 68 16.60 0.53 28.01
CA TYR A 68 15.29 1.11 28.25
C TYR A 68 14.95 2.17 27.19
N ILE A 69 14.46 1.71 26.04
CA ILE A 69 14.06 2.58 24.92
C ILE A 69 12.53 2.64 24.85
N PRO A 70 11.89 3.82 24.81
CA PRO A 70 10.44 3.92 24.68
C PRO A 70 9.91 3.24 23.42
N ALA A 71 8.84 2.45 23.58
CA ALA A 71 8.10 1.91 22.46
C ALA A 71 7.24 2.99 21.82
N THR A 72 7.24 3.03 20.50
CA THR A 72 6.46 3.98 19.69
C THR A 72 5.61 3.27 18.65
N GLU A 73 5.85 1.99 18.41
CA GLU A 73 5.16 1.18 17.43
C GLU A 73 4.77 -0.16 18.06
N VAL A 74 3.72 -0.77 17.53
CA VAL A 74 3.26 -2.10 17.96
C VAL A 74 3.35 -3.04 16.78
N HIS A 75 3.79 -4.26 17.05
CA HIS A 75 3.90 -5.31 16.06
C HIS A 75 2.98 -6.47 16.42
N HIS A 76 2.28 -7.04 15.43
CA HIS A 76 1.48 -8.24 15.65
C HIS A 76 2.40 -9.45 15.77
N LEU A 77 2.40 -10.12 16.92
CA LEU A 77 3.21 -11.34 17.11
C LEU A 77 2.72 -12.49 16.21
N VAL A 78 1.42 -12.53 15.94
CA VAL A 78 0.79 -13.47 15.01
C VAL A 78 0.40 -12.73 13.72
N PRO A 79 0.96 -13.10 12.56
CA PRO A 79 0.60 -12.48 11.29
C PRO A 79 -0.88 -12.68 10.97
N HIS A 80 -1.65 -11.60 10.95
CA HIS A 80 -3.11 -11.66 10.75
C HIS A 80 -3.54 -12.01 9.32
N ARG A 81 -2.68 -11.80 8.30
CA ARG A 81 -2.96 -12.10 6.87
C ARG A 81 -4.32 -11.60 6.35
N GLY A 82 -4.81 -10.48 6.89
CA GLY A 82 -6.11 -9.91 6.54
C GLY A 82 -7.30 -10.43 7.35
N ASN A 83 -7.13 -11.42 8.24
CA ASN A 83 -8.15 -11.85 9.17
C ASN A 83 -8.34 -10.79 10.27
N ILE A 84 -9.56 -10.25 10.38
CA ILE A 84 -9.90 -9.18 11.31
C ILE A 84 -9.90 -9.61 12.78
N GLU A 85 -10.29 -10.85 13.06
CA GLU A 85 -10.34 -11.39 14.42
C GLU A 85 -8.93 -11.54 14.98
N ILE A 86 -8.01 -12.08 14.17
CA ILE A 86 -6.59 -12.16 14.54
C ILE A 86 -6.02 -10.74 14.69
N PHE A 87 -6.29 -9.84 13.75
CA PHE A 87 -5.79 -8.46 13.81
C PHE A 87 -6.21 -7.70 15.09
N LEU A 88 -7.45 -7.89 15.53
CA LEU A 88 -8.02 -7.19 16.68
C LEU A 88 -7.80 -7.89 18.02
N ASN A 89 -7.46 -9.19 18.04
CA ASN A 89 -7.34 -9.94 19.30
C ASN A 89 -5.98 -10.62 19.51
N SER A 90 -5.11 -10.73 18.50
CA SER A 90 -3.80 -11.38 18.68
C SER A 90 -2.88 -10.60 19.63
N PRO A 91 -1.95 -11.26 20.33
CA PRO A 91 -0.92 -10.58 21.09
C PRO A 91 -0.15 -9.57 20.24
N LEU A 92 0.19 -8.45 20.88
CA LEU A 92 1.04 -7.41 20.30
C LEU A 92 2.40 -7.42 21.00
N GLU A 93 3.38 -6.81 20.37
CA GLU A 93 4.71 -6.57 20.92
C GLU A 93 5.00 -5.07 20.81
N SER A 94 5.51 -4.47 21.88
CA SER A 94 5.90 -3.07 21.92
C SER A 94 7.31 -2.88 21.41
N LEU A 95 7.50 -2.06 20.37
CA LEU A 95 8.80 -1.84 19.73
C LEU A 95 9.11 -0.35 19.54
N CYS A 96 10.41 -0.03 19.54
CA CYS A 96 10.89 1.23 19.00
C CYS A 96 10.92 1.18 17.46
N LYS A 97 10.91 2.34 16.81
CA LYS A 97 10.85 2.45 15.35
C LYS A 97 11.96 1.68 14.62
N SER A 98 13.17 1.64 15.17
CA SER A 98 14.30 0.93 14.55
C SER A 98 14.12 -0.59 14.59
N CYS A 99 13.74 -1.14 15.75
CA CYS A 99 13.43 -2.57 15.91
C CYS A 99 12.24 -2.98 15.02
N HIS A 100 11.16 -2.21 15.03
CA HIS A 100 9.99 -2.51 14.22
C HIS A 100 10.29 -2.48 12.71
N SER A 101 11.06 -1.49 12.25
CA SER A 101 11.50 -1.41 10.84
C SER A 101 12.36 -2.62 10.45
N ARG A 102 13.27 -3.05 11.31
CA ARG A 102 14.10 -4.24 11.07
C ARG A 102 13.24 -5.51 10.97
N LYS A 103 12.30 -5.71 11.90
CA LYS A 103 11.40 -6.87 11.91
C LYS A 103 10.51 -6.90 10.67
N THR A 104 9.96 -5.75 10.27
CA THR A 104 9.18 -5.63 9.02
C THR A 104 10.01 -6.03 7.80
N LEU A 105 11.27 -5.61 7.73
CA LEU A 105 12.17 -5.97 6.63
C LEU A 105 12.46 -7.48 6.62
N GLU A 106 12.68 -8.09 7.78
CA GLU A 106 12.88 -9.55 7.92
C GLU A 106 11.65 -10.33 7.44
N GLU A 107 10.44 -9.90 7.79
CA GLU A 107 9.21 -10.52 7.30
C GLU A 107 9.05 -10.43 5.78
N ILE A 108 9.35 -9.26 5.20
CA ILE A 108 9.27 -9.04 3.75
C ILE A 108 10.30 -9.93 3.03
N LYS A 109 11.52 -10.03 3.55
CA LYS A 109 12.56 -10.92 3.00
C LYS A 109 12.14 -12.38 3.05
N GLY A 110 11.54 -12.83 4.17
CA GLY A 110 10.99 -14.19 4.30
C GLY A 110 9.89 -14.49 3.28
N ARG A 111 9.04 -13.50 2.95
CA ARG A 111 7.99 -13.63 1.92
C ARG A 111 8.53 -13.55 0.48
N GLY A 112 9.69 -12.94 0.28
CA GLY A 112 10.34 -12.79 -1.04
C GLY A 112 11.25 -13.95 -1.43
N ALA A 113 11.75 -14.73 -0.47
CA ALA A 113 12.68 -15.84 -0.71
C ALA A 113 12.02 -17.09 -1.33
N GLU A 114 10.71 -17.26 -1.22
CA GLU A 114 10.01 -18.47 -1.68
C GLU A 114 9.71 -18.48 -3.19
N LYS A 115 9.93 -17.37 -3.92
CA LYS A 115 9.57 -17.27 -5.35
C LYS A 115 10.66 -17.64 -6.37
N VAL A 116 11.85 -18.11 -5.97
CA VAL A 116 12.96 -18.33 -6.93
C VAL A 116 13.39 -19.79 -7.10
N LEU A 117 12.68 -20.77 -6.54
CA LEU A 117 13.09 -22.19 -6.69
C LEU A 117 12.31 -23.03 -7.70
N ASN A 118 11.38 -22.47 -8.48
CA ASN A 118 10.79 -23.19 -9.60
C ASN A 118 10.28 -22.23 -10.71
N GLY A 119 11.03 -22.15 -11.81
CA GLY A 119 10.47 -21.71 -13.11
C GLY A 119 11.18 -20.55 -13.78
N ARG A 120 12.08 -20.89 -14.72
CA ARG A 120 12.43 -20.16 -15.97
C ARG A 120 12.30 -18.63 -15.93
N VAL A 121 13.44 -17.95 -15.82
CA VAL A 121 13.55 -16.55 -16.24
C VAL A 121 13.58 -16.52 -17.78
N SER A 122 12.44 -16.19 -18.39
CA SER A 122 12.38 -15.75 -19.78
C SER A 122 11.85 -14.32 -19.86
N SER A 123 12.71 -13.45 -20.37
CA SER A 123 12.42 -12.20 -21.09
C SER A 123 11.72 -11.04 -20.35
N ALA A 124 12.48 -9.98 -20.09
CA ALA A 124 12.00 -8.62 -20.27
C ALA A 124 13.09 -7.80 -20.95
N GLY A 125 12.77 -7.29 -22.14
CA GLY A 125 13.68 -6.62 -23.05
C GLY A 125 14.12 -5.24 -22.55
N GLY A 126 15.39 -4.92 -22.85
CA GLY A 126 15.88 -3.56 -22.86
C GLY A 126 15.84 -3.02 -24.29
N HIS A 127 15.01 -2.02 -24.55
CA HIS A 127 15.24 -1.10 -25.66
C HIS A 127 16.25 -0.04 -25.21
N PRO A 128 17.28 0.24 -26.03
CA PRO A 128 17.65 1.64 -26.18
C PRO A 128 17.88 2.04 -27.64
N ARG A 129 17.11 3.08 -28.01
CA ARG A 129 17.45 4.25 -28.84
C ARG A 129 18.07 4.06 -30.24
N GLU A 130 17.30 4.59 -31.20
CA GLU A 130 17.69 4.98 -32.55
C GLU A 130 19.06 5.69 -32.64
N LYS A 131 19.86 5.30 -33.62
CA LYS A 131 20.76 6.21 -34.34
C LYS A 131 20.51 6.08 -35.84
N LYS A 132 19.86 7.10 -36.41
CA LYS A 132 19.95 7.43 -37.84
C LYS A 132 21.41 7.75 -38.15
N SER A 133 21.98 7.09 -39.16
CA SER A 133 23.15 7.56 -39.90
C SER A 133 22.89 7.28 -41.37
N GLN A 134 22.66 8.36 -42.11
CA GLN A 134 22.49 8.37 -43.55
C GLN A 134 23.86 8.43 -44.25
N ARG A 135 23.82 8.18 -45.58
CA ARG A 135 24.80 8.55 -46.64
C ARG A 135 26.01 7.62 -46.80
N GLU A 136 26.54 7.33 -47.99
CA GLU A 136 26.30 7.63 -49.42
C GLU A 136 27.28 6.70 -50.17
N GLU A 137 26.84 5.99 -51.23
CA GLU A 137 27.37 6.09 -52.60
C GLU A 137 28.89 6.32 -52.76
N SER A 138 29.62 5.26 -53.16
CA SER A 138 30.45 5.17 -54.37
C SER A 138 31.09 3.80 -54.48
#